data_AF-A0A7X1QXI9-F1
#
_entry.id   AF-A0A7X1QXI9-F1
#
_cell.length_a   1.000
_cell.length_b   1.000
_cell.length_c   1.000
_cell.angle_alpha   90.00
_cell.angle_beta   90.00
_cell.angle_gamma   90.00
#
_symmetry.space_group_name_H-M   'P 1'
#
loop_
_entity.id
_entity.type
_entity.pdbx_description
1 polymer ?
#
loop_
_entity_poly.entity_id
_entity_poly.type
_entity_poly.pdbx_seq_one_letter_code
_entity_poly.pdbx_strand_id
1 'polypeptide(L)'
;MSISQRTIKLILATCLASLLAYFLNLSSAVSAGIIALLSLSETRRSTLKLARNRLFSMLLALAIGVLAFHLSGFHIWSLGLYLALYVPLAYKMGWEIGITPSSVLVSHLLVQESTSPDLLINEFLLFAIGTGFALLVNLYMPSREEEIHHYHTLVEEKLKDILQRFKYYLSRGDGRNRAQLVEELDTLLEEALRLVYLDHSDHLFHQTDYHIHYFEMRQRQSRILRNMAQQINTCHLAASESLILAQLFSKIAGQLSQTNPASDLLDEIERYLEVFRNRSLPKTREEFETRATLLQLLREAKTFIQVKVDFYQKYGQ
;
A
#
# COMPACT_ATOMS: atom_id res chain seq x y z
N MET A 1 -11.16 -3.08 0.57
CA MET A 1 -12.55 -3.37 1.01
C MET A 1 -13.48 -2.78 -0.04
N SER A 2 -14.48 -3.51 -0.53
CA SER A 2 -15.42 -2.95 -1.51
C SER A 2 -16.24 -1.81 -0.90
N ILE A 3 -16.73 -0.89 -1.74
CA ILE A 3 -17.61 0.20 -1.28
C ILE A 3 -18.85 -0.36 -0.56
N SER A 4 -19.42 -1.46 -1.05
CA SER A 4 -20.58 -2.11 -0.43
C SER A 4 -20.28 -2.62 0.98
N GLN A 5 -19.17 -3.33 1.18
CA GLN A 5 -18.75 -3.81 2.50
C GLN A 5 -18.50 -2.65 3.46
N ARG A 6 -17.85 -1.58 2.98
CA ARG A 6 -17.61 -0.36 3.77
C ARG A 6 -18.93 0.26 4.24
N THR A 7 -19.87 0.43 3.32
CA THR A 7 -21.18 1.02 3.60
C THR A 7 -21.96 0.19 4.62
N ILE A 8 -22.00 -1.14 4.47
CA ILE A 8 -22.68 -2.03 5.42
C ILE A 8 -22.08 -1.89 6.81
N LYS A 9 -20.74 -1.89 6.93
CA LYS A 9 -20.06 -1.71 8.22
C LYS A 9 -20.38 -0.37 8.87
N LEU A 10 -20.38 0.72 8.09
CA LEU A 10 -20.73 2.05 8.60
C LEU A 10 -22.16 2.08 9.13
N ILE A 11 -23.11 1.52 8.38
CA ILE A 11 -24.52 1.45 8.79
C ILE A 11 -24.65 0.64 10.07
N LEU A 12 -24.08 -0.57 10.12
CA LEU A 12 -24.15 -1.44 11.29
C LEU A 12 -23.54 -0.78 12.53
N ALA A 13 -22.32 -0.24 12.43
CA ALA A 13 -21.65 0.42 13.55
C ALA A 13 -22.47 1.61 14.08
N THR A 14 -22.99 2.44 13.17
CA THR A 14 -23.78 3.64 13.53
C THR A 14 -25.11 3.26 14.17
N CYS A 15 -25.88 2.38 13.53
CA CYS A 15 -27.21 2.00 13.99
C CYS A 15 -27.15 1.23 15.32
N LEU A 16 -26.22 0.27 15.46
CA LEU A 16 -26.09 -0.52 16.69
C LEU A 16 -25.57 0.33 17.85
N ALA A 17 -24.64 1.26 17.61
CA ALA A 17 -24.18 2.19 18.64
C ALA A 17 -25.30 3.10 19.14
N SER A 18 -26.04 3.72 18.21
CA SER A 18 -27.20 4.56 18.59
C SER A 18 -28.25 3.75 19.32
N LEU A 19 -28.59 2.55 18.84
CA LEU A 19 -29.61 1.69 19.45
C LEU A 19 -29.22 1.26 20.87
N LEU A 20 -27.94 0.92 21.10
CA LEU A 20 -27.47 0.59 22.44
C LEU A 20 -27.49 1.82 23.37
N ALA A 21 -27.08 2.99 22.88
CA ALA A 21 -27.15 4.22 23.66
C ALA A 21 -28.59 4.60 24.02
N TYR A 22 -29.54 4.41 23.09
CA TYR A 22 -30.97 4.56 23.36
C TYR A 22 -31.47 3.57 24.42
N PHE A 23 -31.08 2.29 24.31
CA PHE A 23 -31.47 1.26 25.27
C PHE A 23 -30.97 1.54 26.70
N LEU A 24 -29.79 2.15 26.81
CA LEU A 24 -29.21 2.59 28.08
C LEU A 24 -29.74 3.95 28.58
N ASN A 25 -30.71 4.55 27.87
CA ASN A 25 -31.28 5.88 28.16
C ASN A 25 -30.23 6.99 28.25
N LEU A 26 -29.18 6.93 27.44
CA LEU A 26 -28.18 8.00 27.37
C LEU A 26 -28.76 9.23 26.66
N SER A 27 -28.43 10.41 27.18
CA SER A 27 -28.78 11.67 26.51
C SER A 27 -27.98 11.78 25.21
N SER A 28 -28.59 12.33 24.16
CA SER A 28 -27.97 12.46 22.83
C SER A 28 -27.49 11.12 22.22
N ALA A 29 -28.27 10.05 22.35
CA ALA A 29 -27.94 8.71 21.85
C ALA A 29 -27.45 8.66 20.37
N VAL A 30 -27.98 9.53 19.50
CA VAL A 30 -27.53 9.66 18.10
C VAL A 30 -26.04 10.00 17.99
N SER A 31 -25.48 10.73 18.96
CA SER A 31 -24.06 11.10 18.99
C SER A 31 -23.16 9.87 19.12
N ALA A 32 -23.60 8.80 19.80
CA ALA A 32 -22.85 7.53 19.82
C ALA A 32 -22.72 6.95 18.40
N GLY A 33 -23.79 7.00 17.60
CA GLY A 33 -23.76 6.61 16.19
C GLY A 33 -22.82 7.47 15.34
N ILE A 34 -22.87 8.80 15.50
CA ILE A 34 -21.96 9.71 14.77
C ILE A 34 -20.50 9.44 15.16
N ILE A 35 -20.22 9.19 16.44
CA ILE A 35 -18.88 8.82 16.91
C ILE A 35 -18.44 7.50 16.29
N ALA A 36 -19.33 6.49 16.21
CA ALA A 36 -19.03 5.23 15.54
C ALA A 36 -18.70 5.43 14.06
N LEU A 37 -19.53 6.21 13.35
CA LEU A 37 -19.36 6.54 11.93
C LEU A 37 -18.01 7.20 11.68
N LEU A 38 -17.65 8.20 12.49
CA LEU A 38 -16.38 8.90 12.37
C LEU A 38 -15.19 8.05 12.78
N SER A 39 -15.37 7.03 13.62
CA SER A 39 -14.29 6.21 14.20
C SER A 39 -13.92 5.01 13.33
N LEU A 40 -14.77 4.63 12.37
CA LEU A 40 -14.48 3.54 11.46
C LEU A 40 -13.33 3.93 10.51
N SER A 41 -12.33 3.07 10.37
CA SER A 41 -11.17 3.26 9.49
C SER A 41 -10.96 2.04 8.60
N GLU A 42 -10.08 2.16 7.60
CA GLU A 42 -9.89 1.11 6.59
C GLU A 42 -9.14 -0.12 7.10
N THR A 43 -8.41 0.00 8.22
CA THR A 43 -7.60 -1.09 8.77
C THR A 43 -7.78 -1.25 10.27
N ARG A 44 -7.62 -2.48 10.77
CA ARG A 44 -7.75 -2.79 12.22
C ARG A 44 -6.80 -1.94 13.07
N ARG A 45 -5.53 -1.88 12.64
CA ARG A 45 -4.47 -1.12 13.31
C ARG A 45 -4.75 0.38 13.30
N SER A 46 -5.25 0.91 12.18
CA SER A 46 -5.64 2.32 12.06
C SER A 46 -6.78 2.65 13.01
N THR A 47 -7.84 1.83 13.05
CA THR A 47 -8.98 2.05 13.95
C THR A 47 -8.57 2.03 15.41
N LEU A 48 -7.69 1.13 15.83
CA LEU A 48 -7.20 1.10 17.21
C LEU A 48 -6.37 2.35 17.55
N LYS A 49 -5.45 2.75 16.65
CA LYS A 49 -4.66 3.98 16.81
C LYS A 49 -5.57 5.21 16.91
N LEU A 50 -6.60 5.27 16.07
CA LEU A 50 -7.58 6.34 16.04
C LEU A 50 -8.40 6.39 17.33
N ALA A 51 -8.93 5.25 17.78
CA ALA A 51 -9.68 5.13 19.02
C ALA A 51 -8.88 5.64 20.22
N ARG A 52 -7.60 5.26 20.32
CA ARG A 52 -6.69 5.72 21.38
C ARG A 52 -6.50 7.24 21.33
N ASN A 53 -6.15 7.79 20.17
CA ASN A 53 -5.92 9.23 20.04
C ASN A 53 -7.20 10.02 20.35
N ARG A 54 -8.36 9.52 19.94
CA ARG A 54 -9.66 10.14 20.24
C ARG A 54 -10.05 10.06 21.71
N LEU A 55 -9.73 8.96 22.41
CA LEU A 55 -9.97 8.84 23.84
C LEU A 55 -9.23 9.94 24.61
N PHE A 56 -7.93 10.12 24.35
CA PHE A 56 -7.15 11.18 25.00
C PHE A 56 -7.62 12.59 24.60
N SER A 57 -7.96 12.78 23.33
CA SER A 57 -8.56 14.02 22.81
C SER A 57 -9.85 14.37 23.56
N MET A 58 -10.75 13.40 23.74
CA MET A 58 -12.01 13.56 24.44
C MET A 58 -11.82 13.90 25.92
N LEU A 59 -10.93 13.18 26.62
CA LEU A 59 -10.65 13.45 28.03
C LEU A 59 -10.11 14.88 28.22
N LEU A 60 -9.20 15.30 27.34
CA LEU A 60 -8.68 16.66 27.35
C LEU A 60 -9.78 17.69 27.04
N ALA A 61 -10.63 17.43 26.05
CA ALA A 61 -11.72 18.30 25.67
C ALA A 61 -12.72 18.51 26.81
N LEU A 62 -13.15 17.42 27.47
CA LEU A 62 -14.07 17.50 28.60
C LEU A 62 -13.43 18.26 29.78
N ALA A 63 -12.16 18.00 30.09
CA ALA A 63 -11.46 18.72 31.16
C ALA A 63 -11.37 20.24 30.90
N ILE A 64 -11.00 20.64 29.68
CA ILE A 64 -10.93 22.06 29.29
C ILE A 64 -12.34 22.67 29.20
N GLY A 65 -13.32 21.93 28.70
CA GLY A 65 -14.71 22.35 28.60
C GLY A 65 -15.31 22.65 29.97
N VAL A 66 -15.13 21.74 30.93
CA VAL A 66 -15.55 21.94 32.34
C VAL A 66 -14.90 23.19 32.92
N LEU A 67 -13.59 23.37 32.74
CA LEU A 67 -12.88 24.56 33.22
C LEU A 67 -13.42 25.85 32.58
N ALA A 68 -13.62 25.86 31.26
CA ALA A 68 -14.11 27.03 30.54
C ALA A 68 -15.53 27.40 30.98
N PHE A 69 -16.45 26.44 31.08
CA PHE A 69 -17.83 26.71 31.49
C PHE A 69 -17.95 27.10 32.96
N HIS A 70 -17.08 26.60 33.85
CA HIS A 70 -17.05 27.10 35.23
C HIS A 70 -16.53 28.54 35.34
N LEU A 71 -15.59 28.96 34.48
CA LEU A 71 -15.00 30.30 34.55
C LEU A 71 -15.87 31.37 33.87
N SER A 72 -16.52 31.04 32.76
CA SER A 72 -17.27 32.01 31.95
C SER A 72 -18.76 31.68 31.77
N GLY A 73 -19.28 30.64 32.41
CA GLY A 73 -20.69 30.23 32.29
C GLY A 73 -21.03 29.47 31.00
N PHE A 74 -22.31 29.22 30.74
CA PHE A 74 -22.80 28.42 29.61
C PHE A 74 -23.34 29.32 28.49
N HIS A 75 -22.43 29.88 27.68
CA HIS A 75 -22.80 30.67 26.51
C HIS A 75 -21.78 30.52 25.39
N ILE A 76 -22.11 31.02 24.19
CA ILE A 76 -21.31 30.81 22.98
C ILE A 76 -19.85 31.29 23.11
N TRP A 77 -19.61 32.37 23.85
CA TRP A 77 -18.25 32.88 24.07
C TRP A 77 -17.39 31.95 24.94
N SER A 78 -18.01 31.16 25.83
CA SER A 78 -17.33 30.13 26.61
C SER A 78 -16.87 28.99 25.72
N LEU A 79 -17.68 28.63 24.70
CA LEU A 79 -17.26 27.67 23.69
C LEU A 79 -16.06 28.20 22.89
N GLY A 80 -16.04 29.50 22.58
CA GLY A 80 -14.88 30.16 21.98
C GLY A 80 -13.61 30.05 22.84
N LEU A 81 -13.72 30.30 24.15
CA LEU A 81 -12.63 30.13 25.10
C LEU A 81 -12.15 28.67 25.17
N TYR A 82 -13.09 27.72 25.27
CA TYR A 82 -12.79 26.29 25.20
C TYR A 82 -12.00 25.95 23.93
N LEU A 83 -12.46 26.36 22.75
CA LEU A 83 -11.79 26.06 21.48
C LEU A 83 -10.40 26.70 21.41
N ALA A 84 -10.26 27.95 21.87
CA ALA A 84 -8.99 28.67 21.88
C ALA A 84 -7.92 27.98 22.72
N LEU A 85 -8.31 27.26 23.78
CA LEU A 85 -7.41 26.47 24.61
C LEU A 85 -7.25 25.05 24.06
N TYR A 86 -8.35 24.34 23.83
CA TYR A 86 -8.35 22.93 23.48
C TYR A 86 -7.68 22.65 22.12
N VAL A 87 -8.00 23.42 21.07
CA VAL A 87 -7.55 23.13 19.71
C VAL A 87 -6.01 23.18 19.60
N PRO A 88 -5.30 24.24 20.06
CA PRO A 88 -3.85 24.26 20.03
C PRO A 88 -3.20 23.12 20.82
N LEU A 89 -3.76 22.78 21.98
CA LEU A 89 -3.27 21.67 22.81
C LEU A 89 -3.44 20.31 22.10
N ALA A 90 -4.60 20.08 21.48
CA ALA A 90 -4.86 18.85 20.72
C ALA A 90 -3.89 18.70 19.54
N TYR A 91 -3.59 19.78 18.80
CA TYR A 91 -2.58 19.75 17.73
C TYR A 91 -1.17 19.48 18.27
N LYS A 92 -0.78 20.14 19.37
CA LYS A 92 0.54 19.94 19.97
C LYS A 92 0.78 18.49 20.43
N MET A 93 -0.29 17.79 20.82
CA MET A 93 -0.23 16.40 21.29
C MET A 93 -0.46 15.36 20.16
N GLY A 94 -0.76 15.78 18.93
CA GLY A 94 -1.07 14.89 17.81
C GLY A 94 -2.43 14.19 17.92
N TRP A 95 -3.40 14.84 18.56
CA TRP A 95 -4.77 14.35 18.81
C TRP A 95 -5.83 15.12 18.00
N GLU A 96 -5.41 15.77 16.91
CA GLU A 96 -6.26 16.63 16.08
C GLU A 96 -7.48 15.91 15.50
N ILE A 97 -7.34 14.61 15.23
CA ILE A 97 -8.43 13.78 14.68
C ILE A 97 -9.60 13.56 15.67
N GLY A 98 -9.40 13.90 16.94
CA GLY A 98 -10.43 13.89 17.97
C GLY A 98 -11.08 15.25 18.21
N ILE A 99 -10.60 16.34 17.58
CA ILE A 99 -11.14 17.69 17.80
C ILE A 99 -12.65 17.73 17.53
N THR A 100 -13.07 17.29 16.35
CA THR A 100 -14.48 17.33 15.93
C THR A 100 -15.39 16.49 16.84
N PRO A 101 -15.17 15.16 17.02
CA PRO A 101 -16.08 14.36 17.85
C PRO A 101 -16.06 14.80 19.32
N SER A 102 -14.92 15.22 19.86
CA SER A 102 -14.86 15.67 21.26
C SER A 102 -15.56 17.01 21.46
N SER A 103 -15.53 17.91 20.47
CA SER A 103 -16.25 19.18 20.55
C SER A 103 -17.78 19.01 20.49
N VAL A 104 -18.26 17.94 19.84
CA VAL A 104 -19.69 17.57 19.88
C VAL A 104 -20.09 17.15 21.30
N LEU A 105 -19.24 16.39 22.01
CA LEU A 105 -19.53 16.00 23.40
C LEU A 105 -19.51 17.22 24.33
N VAL A 106 -18.55 18.14 24.15
CA VAL A 106 -18.49 19.40 24.91
C VAL A 106 -19.70 20.31 24.61
N SER A 107 -20.25 20.27 23.40
CA SER A 107 -21.44 21.07 23.08
C SER A 107 -22.69 20.57 23.83
N HIS A 108 -22.75 19.28 24.20
CA HIS A 108 -23.84 18.81 25.07
C HIS A 108 -23.78 19.46 26.46
N LEU A 109 -22.58 19.69 27.01
CA LEU A 109 -22.41 20.42 28.28
C LEU A 109 -22.93 21.86 28.18
N LEU A 110 -22.69 22.51 27.03
CA LEU A 110 -23.19 23.84 26.73
C LEU A 110 -24.72 23.86 26.63
N VAL A 111 -25.31 22.94 25.86
CA VAL A 111 -26.75 22.87 25.62
C VAL A 111 -27.53 22.49 26.87
N GLN A 112 -26.98 21.62 27.72
CA GLN A 112 -27.60 21.22 28.99
C GLN A 112 -27.27 22.16 30.15
N GLU A 113 -26.46 23.19 29.91
CA GLU A 113 -25.99 24.16 30.90
C GLU A 113 -25.45 23.50 32.19
N SER A 114 -24.73 22.39 32.04
CA SER A 114 -24.29 21.56 33.16
C SER A 114 -22.91 20.93 32.92
N THR A 115 -22.17 20.77 34.01
CA THR A 115 -20.90 20.02 34.08
C THR A 115 -20.97 18.90 35.12
N SER A 116 -22.18 18.44 35.45
CA SER A 116 -22.39 17.43 36.49
C SER A 116 -21.63 16.13 36.19
N PRO A 117 -21.18 15.39 37.23
CA PRO A 117 -20.53 14.10 37.04
C PRO A 117 -21.36 13.12 36.21
N ASP A 118 -22.69 13.12 36.38
CA ASP A 118 -23.61 12.26 35.63
C ASP A 118 -23.57 12.56 34.12
N LEU A 119 -23.52 13.85 33.75
CA LEU A 119 -23.41 14.25 32.36
C LEU A 119 -22.03 13.90 31.78
N LEU A 120 -20.95 14.06 32.54
CA LEU A 120 -19.62 13.64 32.10
C LEU A 120 -19.53 12.12 31.87
N ILE A 121 -20.18 11.33 32.74
CA ILE A 121 -20.31 9.88 32.56
C ILE A 121 -21.13 9.57 31.30
N ASN A 122 -22.22 10.31 31.04
CA ASN A 122 -22.99 10.17 29.81
C ASN A 122 -22.12 10.37 28.57
N GLU A 123 -21.34 11.45 28.50
CA GLU A 123 -20.46 11.75 27.37
C GLU A 123 -19.38 10.67 27.18
N PHE A 124 -18.81 10.17 28.27
CA PHE A 124 -17.87 9.06 28.23
C PHE A 124 -18.51 7.78 27.69
N LEU A 125 -19.74 7.45 28.11
CA LEU A 125 -20.46 6.28 27.65
C LEU A 125 -20.83 6.38 26.17
N LEU A 126 -21.29 7.55 25.70
CA LEU A 126 -21.54 7.78 24.26
C LEU A 126 -20.28 7.52 23.43
N PHE A 127 -19.14 8.04 23.88
CA PHE A 127 -17.86 7.82 23.23
C PHE A 127 -17.45 6.33 23.24
N ALA A 128 -17.56 5.68 24.40
CA ALA A 128 -17.17 4.29 24.58
C ALA A 128 -18.03 3.34 23.71
N ILE A 129 -19.35 3.57 23.65
CA ILE A 129 -20.27 2.80 22.82
C ILE A 129 -19.95 3.02 21.34
N GLY A 130 -19.85 4.28 20.90
CA GLY A 130 -19.59 4.61 19.50
C GLY A 130 -18.26 4.03 19.01
N THR A 131 -17.19 4.29 19.76
CA THR A 131 -15.84 3.78 19.44
C THR A 131 -15.79 2.25 19.57
N GLY A 132 -16.48 1.67 20.55
CA GLY A 132 -16.56 0.23 20.77
C GLY A 132 -17.19 -0.50 19.58
N PHE A 133 -18.33 -0.04 19.07
CA PHE A 133 -18.95 -0.62 17.87
C PHE A 133 -18.10 -0.42 16.62
N ALA A 134 -17.44 0.74 16.46
CA ALA A 134 -16.51 0.93 15.36
C ALA A 134 -15.35 -0.08 15.40
N LEU A 135 -14.80 -0.37 16.58
CA LEU A 135 -13.77 -1.39 16.77
C LEU A 135 -14.32 -2.79 16.49
N LEU A 136 -15.48 -3.16 17.05
CA LEU A 136 -16.11 -4.47 16.88
C LEU A 136 -16.37 -4.79 15.41
N VAL A 137 -16.97 -3.87 14.67
CA VAL A 137 -17.26 -4.07 13.24
C VAL A 137 -15.96 -4.15 12.42
N ASN A 138 -14.89 -3.49 12.86
CA ASN A 138 -13.59 -3.58 12.20
C ASN A 138 -12.77 -4.82 12.57
N LEU A 139 -13.16 -5.60 13.60
CA LEU A 139 -12.54 -6.90 13.87
C LEU A 139 -12.70 -7.86 12.69
N TYR A 140 -13.77 -7.73 11.91
CA TYR A 140 -13.95 -8.50 10.69
C TYR A 140 -13.29 -7.79 9.50
N MET A 141 -12.14 -8.28 9.03
CA MET A 141 -11.55 -7.88 7.75
C MET A 141 -11.40 -9.11 6.86
N PRO A 142 -11.96 -9.11 5.64
CA PRO A 142 -11.78 -10.22 4.71
C PRO A 142 -10.32 -10.29 4.24
N SER A 143 -9.81 -11.50 4.04
CA SER A 143 -8.50 -11.75 3.40
C SER A 143 -8.51 -11.21 1.97
N ARG A 144 -7.37 -10.69 1.51
CA ARG A 144 -7.16 -10.25 0.11
C ARG A 144 -6.30 -11.22 -0.70
N GLU A 145 -6.13 -12.44 -0.20
CA GLU A 145 -5.21 -13.44 -0.76
C GLU A 145 -5.51 -13.82 -2.22
N GLU A 146 -6.78 -14.00 -2.60
CA GLU A 146 -7.15 -14.28 -4.00
C GLU A 146 -6.77 -13.12 -4.94
N GLU A 147 -7.00 -11.89 -4.51
CA GLU A 147 -6.66 -10.67 -5.27
C GLU A 147 -5.14 -10.52 -5.39
N ILE A 148 -4.39 -10.82 -4.32
CA ILE A 148 -2.93 -10.84 -4.33
C ILE A 148 -2.43 -11.91 -5.33
N HIS A 149 -2.95 -13.13 -5.28
CA HIS A 149 -2.58 -14.20 -6.23
C HIS A 149 -2.92 -13.85 -7.69
N HIS A 150 -4.00 -13.11 -7.91
CA HIS A 150 -4.32 -12.60 -9.23
C HIS A 150 -3.22 -11.65 -9.75
N TYR A 151 -2.78 -10.70 -8.92
CA TYR A 151 -1.65 -9.80 -9.27
C TYR A 151 -0.33 -10.55 -9.49
N HIS A 152 -0.07 -11.62 -8.73
CA HIS A 152 1.09 -12.49 -8.98
C HIS A 152 1.10 -13.04 -10.41
N THR A 153 -0.05 -13.53 -10.87
CA THR A 153 -0.24 -14.07 -12.22
C THR A 153 -0.08 -12.98 -13.28
N LEU A 154 -0.79 -11.86 -13.13
CA LEU A 154 -0.74 -10.75 -14.09
C LEU A 154 0.68 -10.19 -14.27
N VAL A 155 1.41 -9.98 -13.17
CA VAL A 155 2.79 -9.49 -13.19
C VAL A 155 3.72 -10.48 -13.89
N GLU A 156 3.58 -11.79 -13.62
CA GLU A 156 4.39 -12.80 -14.27
C GLU A 156 4.12 -12.87 -15.78
N GLU A 157 2.86 -12.85 -16.19
CA GLU A 157 2.47 -12.80 -17.60
C GLU A 157 3.03 -11.55 -18.30
N LYS A 158 2.93 -10.37 -17.68
CA LYS A 158 3.48 -9.14 -18.26
C LYS A 158 5.00 -9.14 -18.38
N LEU A 159 5.71 -9.70 -17.41
CA LEU A 159 7.16 -9.90 -17.54
C LEU A 159 7.49 -10.81 -18.73
N LYS A 160 6.75 -11.91 -18.91
CA LYS A 160 6.92 -12.81 -20.06
C LYS A 160 6.65 -12.11 -21.38
N ASP A 161 5.57 -11.33 -21.46
CA ASP A 161 5.21 -10.53 -22.65
C ASP A 161 6.32 -9.57 -23.04
N ILE A 162 6.89 -8.83 -22.07
CA ILE A 162 8.00 -7.89 -22.31
C ILE A 162 9.23 -8.61 -22.87
N LEU A 163 9.60 -9.75 -22.28
CA LEU A 163 10.77 -10.53 -22.72
C LEU A 163 10.58 -11.11 -24.13
N GLN A 164 9.37 -11.60 -24.46
CA GLN A 164 9.06 -12.03 -25.83
C GLN A 164 9.04 -10.85 -26.81
N ARG A 165 8.66 -9.66 -26.35
CA ARG A 165 8.74 -8.44 -27.15
C ARG A 165 10.19 -8.03 -27.43
N PHE A 166 11.10 -8.18 -26.47
CA PHE A 166 12.54 -7.96 -26.68
C PHE A 166 13.11 -8.93 -27.70
N LYS A 167 12.75 -10.22 -27.63
CA LYS A 167 13.07 -11.21 -28.66
C LYS A 167 12.63 -10.73 -30.05
N TYR A 168 11.39 -10.26 -30.19
CA TYR A 168 10.85 -9.78 -31.46
C TYR A 168 11.69 -8.62 -32.03
N TYR A 169 11.98 -7.60 -31.22
CA TYR A 169 12.74 -6.43 -31.65
C TYR A 169 14.17 -6.78 -32.07
N LEU A 170 14.86 -7.60 -31.26
CA LEU A 170 16.22 -8.05 -31.54
C LEU A 170 16.31 -8.95 -32.77
N SER A 171 15.30 -9.80 -33.00
CA SER A 171 15.27 -10.69 -34.17
C SER A 171 15.05 -9.94 -35.50
N ARG A 172 14.41 -8.77 -35.45
CA ARG A 172 14.09 -7.95 -36.63
C ARG A 172 14.97 -6.72 -36.79
N GLY A 173 15.78 -6.37 -35.79
CA GLY A 173 16.49 -5.09 -35.74
C GLY A 173 15.55 -3.88 -35.69
N ASP A 174 14.35 -4.05 -35.14
CA ASP A 174 13.35 -2.96 -35.04
C ASP A 174 13.56 -2.19 -33.73
N GLY A 175 14.20 -1.03 -33.82
CA GLY A 175 14.47 -0.15 -32.66
C GLY A 175 13.31 0.74 -32.23
N ARG A 176 12.05 0.44 -32.62
CA ARG A 176 10.86 1.23 -32.24
C ARG A 176 10.17 0.62 -31.02
N ASN A 177 10.91 0.39 -29.94
CA ASN A 177 10.35 -0.01 -28.65
C ASN A 177 9.98 1.23 -27.83
N ARG A 178 8.68 1.47 -27.66
CA ARG A 178 8.18 2.57 -26.82
C ARG A 178 8.19 2.25 -25.32
N ALA A 179 8.64 1.06 -24.93
CA ALA A 179 8.61 0.58 -23.54
C ALA A 179 7.22 0.58 -22.87
N GLN A 180 6.14 0.70 -23.64
CA GLN A 180 4.76 0.78 -23.13
C GLN A 180 4.40 -0.38 -22.19
N LEU A 181 4.77 -1.62 -22.55
CA LEU A 181 4.51 -2.79 -21.70
C LEU A 181 5.22 -2.71 -20.34
N VAL A 182 6.36 -2.02 -20.26
CA VAL A 182 7.09 -1.79 -18.99
C VAL A 182 6.34 -0.77 -18.13
N GLU A 183 5.79 0.29 -18.73
CA GLU A 183 4.96 1.28 -18.02
C GLU A 183 3.66 0.65 -17.48
N GLU A 184 3.02 -0.22 -18.27
CA GLU A 184 1.86 -1.01 -17.85
C GLU A 184 2.22 -1.93 -16.66
N LEU A 185 3.39 -2.59 -16.72
CA LEU A 185 3.89 -3.42 -15.63
C LEU A 185 4.15 -2.60 -14.35
N ASP A 186 4.73 -1.40 -14.47
CA ASP A 186 4.98 -0.54 -13.31
C ASP A 186 3.68 -0.13 -12.62
N THR A 187 2.65 0.21 -13.41
CA THR A 187 1.30 0.51 -12.88
C THR A 187 0.73 -0.69 -12.12
N LEU A 188 0.78 -1.89 -12.71
CA LEU A 188 0.32 -3.12 -12.05
C LEU A 188 1.07 -3.40 -10.74
N LEU A 189 2.38 -3.15 -10.71
CA LEU A 189 3.21 -3.37 -9.52
C LEU A 189 2.92 -2.35 -8.41
N GLU A 190 2.65 -1.09 -8.75
CA GLU A 190 2.23 -0.08 -7.78
C GLU A 190 0.89 -0.43 -7.13
N GLU A 191 -0.08 -0.90 -7.93
CA GLU A 191 -1.36 -1.38 -7.43
C GLU A 191 -1.21 -2.61 -6.52
N ALA A 192 -0.43 -3.61 -6.96
CA ALA A 192 -0.16 -4.82 -6.20
C ALA A 192 0.54 -4.52 -4.87
N LEU A 193 1.56 -3.66 -4.86
CA LEU A 193 2.23 -3.24 -3.63
C LEU A 193 1.27 -2.54 -2.68
N ARG A 194 0.43 -1.62 -3.18
CA ARG A 194 -0.59 -0.94 -2.37
C ARG A 194 -1.56 -1.92 -1.73
N LEU A 195 -1.98 -2.94 -2.47
CA LEU A 195 -2.86 -3.99 -1.97
C LEU A 195 -2.21 -4.81 -0.85
N VAL A 196 -0.98 -5.28 -1.05
CA VAL A 196 -0.27 -6.11 -0.07
C VAL A 196 0.07 -5.31 1.19
N TYR A 197 0.47 -4.03 1.07
CA TYR A 197 0.67 -3.18 2.25
C TYR A 197 -0.61 -2.97 3.05
N LEU A 198 -1.75 -2.84 2.38
CA LEU A 198 -3.05 -2.74 3.04
C LEU A 198 -3.40 -4.05 3.76
N ASP A 199 -3.21 -5.20 3.12
CA ASP A 199 -3.45 -6.52 3.73
C ASP A 199 -2.55 -6.80 4.95
N HIS A 200 -1.26 -6.47 4.84
CA HIS A 200 -0.32 -6.58 5.94
C HIS A 200 -0.74 -5.72 7.15
N SER A 201 -1.28 -4.53 6.90
CA SER A 201 -1.74 -3.65 7.99
C SER A 201 -3.00 -4.14 8.72
N ASP A 202 -3.75 -5.09 8.13
CA ASP A 202 -4.93 -5.72 8.71
C ASP A 202 -4.58 -6.94 9.59
N HIS A 203 -3.44 -7.60 9.33
CA HIS A 203 -2.95 -8.75 10.07
C HIS A 203 -1.97 -8.31 11.17
N LEU A 204 -2.47 -8.17 12.41
CA LEU A 204 -1.70 -7.70 13.57
C LEU A 204 -0.67 -8.70 14.10
N PHE A 205 -0.75 -9.97 13.71
CA PHE A 205 0.08 -11.05 14.23
C PHE A 205 0.54 -11.98 13.10
N HIS A 206 1.86 -12.05 12.90
CA HIS A 206 2.61 -12.97 12.04
C HIS A 206 2.03 -13.24 10.63
N GLN A 207 2.56 -12.51 9.66
CA GLN A 207 2.68 -12.99 8.29
C GLN A 207 4.13 -12.86 7.85
N THR A 208 4.58 -13.83 7.07
CA THR A 208 5.81 -13.72 6.28
C THR A 208 5.68 -12.54 5.33
N ASP A 209 6.66 -11.62 5.31
CA ASP A 209 6.73 -10.48 4.38
C ASP A 209 6.93 -10.90 2.90
N TYR A 210 6.62 -12.16 2.55
CA TYR A 210 6.87 -12.79 1.26
C TYR A 210 6.24 -12.01 0.12
N HIS A 211 4.95 -11.67 0.20
CA HIS A 211 4.27 -10.95 -0.88
C HIS A 211 4.83 -9.54 -1.09
N ILE A 212 5.17 -8.83 0.00
CA ILE A 212 5.77 -7.49 -0.07
C ILE A 212 7.09 -7.61 -0.84
N HIS A 213 7.98 -8.47 -0.36
CA HIS A 213 9.30 -8.63 -0.95
C HIS A 213 9.27 -9.22 -2.36
N TYR A 214 8.27 -10.04 -2.69
CA TYR A 214 8.07 -10.53 -4.05
C TYR A 214 7.77 -9.36 -5.00
N PHE A 215 6.80 -8.50 -4.69
CA PHE A 215 6.45 -7.40 -5.58
C PHE A 215 7.54 -6.32 -5.62
N GLU A 216 8.28 -6.08 -4.51
CA GLU A 216 9.48 -5.23 -4.51
C GLU A 216 10.57 -5.80 -5.43
N MET A 217 10.80 -7.12 -5.40
CA MET A 217 11.72 -7.81 -6.30
C MET A 217 11.29 -7.63 -7.76
N ARG A 218 10.00 -7.79 -8.08
CA ARG A 218 9.46 -7.55 -9.43
C ARG A 218 9.55 -6.09 -9.85
N GLN A 219 9.42 -5.14 -8.93
CA GLN A 219 9.63 -3.71 -9.20
C GLN A 219 11.09 -3.41 -9.56
N ARG A 220 12.06 -4.05 -8.89
CA ARG A 220 13.48 -3.96 -9.29
C ARG A 220 13.70 -4.55 -10.68
N GLN A 221 13.07 -5.70 -10.98
CA GLN A 221 13.13 -6.31 -12.31
C GLN A 221 12.54 -5.40 -13.41
N SER A 222 11.41 -4.72 -13.15
CA SER A 222 10.81 -3.78 -14.10
C SER A 222 11.75 -2.63 -14.47
N ARG A 223 12.46 -2.06 -13.48
CA ARG A 223 13.47 -1.01 -13.72
C ARG A 223 14.60 -1.50 -14.63
N ILE A 224 15.03 -2.76 -14.48
CA ILE A 224 16.05 -3.36 -15.35
C ILE A 224 15.49 -3.54 -16.77
N LEU A 225 14.25 -4.04 -16.92
CA LEU A 225 13.61 -4.16 -18.23
C LEU A 225 13.45 -2.80 -18.93
N ARG A 226 13.20 -1.72 -18.18
CA ARG A 226 13.14 -0.36 -18.74
C ARG A 226 14.47 0.05 -19.37
N ASN A 227 15.59 -0.23 -18.70
CA ASN A 227 16.93 0.05 -19.23
C ASN A 227 17.21 -0.77 -20.49
N MET A 228 16.89 -2.07 -20.46
CA MET A 228 17.02 -2.94 -21.63
C MET A 228 16.18 -2.44 -22.81
N ALA A 229 14.95 -1.99 -22.56
CA ALA A 229 14.06 -1.48 -23.59
C ALA A 229 14.66 -0.28 -24.33
N GLN A 230 15.33 0.63 -23.60
CA GLN A 230 16.03 1.77 -24.19
C GLN A 230 17.26 1.34 -24.99
N GLN A 231 18.03 0.37 -24.50
CA GLN A 231 19.20 -0.17 -25.20
C GLN A 231 18.85 -0.93 -26.48
N ILE A 232 17.71 -1.64 -26.50
CA ILE A 232 17.24 -2.31 -27.72
C ILE A 232 16.95 -1.31 -28.83
N ASN A 233 16.53 -0.07 -28.51
CA ASN A 233 16.27 0.95 -29.53
C ASN A 233 17.51 1.41 -30.30
N THR A 234 18.70 1.23 -29.72
CA THR A 234 19.97 1.56 -30.38
C THR A 234 20.52 0.38 -31.20
N CYS A 235 19.85 -0.77 -31.19
CA CYS A 235 20.21 -1.93 -32.01
C CYS A 235 19.59 -1.80 -33.41
N HIS A 236 20.32 -1.18 -34.34
CA HIS A 236 19.86 -0.95 -35.72
C HIS A 236 20.19 -2.08 -36.70
N LEU A 237 20.92 -3.12 -36.27
CA LEU A 237 21.36 -4.22 -37.11
C LEU A 237 20.87 -5.57 -36.60
N ALA A 238 20.29 -6.36 -37.51
CA ALA A 238 20.03 -7.78 -37.30
C ALA A 238 21.35 -8.57 -37.44
N ALA A 239 22.22 -8.42 -36.44
CA ALA A 239 23.45 -9.19 -36.34
C ALA A 239 23.14 -10.63 -35.88
N SER A 240 24.00 -11.59 -36.23
CA SER A 240 23.89 -12.98 -35.75
C SER A 240 23.82 -13.07 -34.22
N GLU A 241 24.45 -12.11 -33.55
CA GLU A 241 24.53 -11.93 -32.11
C GLU A 241 23.20 -11.47 -31.51
N SER A 242 22.41 -10.67 -32.22
CA SER A 242 21.08 -10.25 -31.80
C SER A 242 20.12 -11.44 -31.73
N LEU A 243 20.28 -12.44 -32.61
CA LEU A 243 19.49 -13.68 -32.57
C LEU A 243 19.81 -14.53 -31.34
N ILE A 244 21.07 -14.58 -30.91
CA ILE A 244 21.48 -15.30 -29.70
C ILE A 244 20.79 -14.69 -28.47
N LEU A 245 20.83 -13.36 -28.33
CA LEU A 245 20.16 -12.67 -27.24
C LEU A 245 18.63 -12.81 -27.31
N ALA A 246 18.05 -12.79 -28.51
CA ALA A 246 16.62 -13.02 -28.69
C ALA A 246 16.19 -14.41 -28.20
N GLN A 247 16.99 -15.45 -28.48
CA GLN A 247 16.75 -16.81 -27.97
C GLN A 247 16.86 -16.87 -26.46
N LEU A 248 17.87 -16.22 -25.87
CA LEU A 248 18.03 -16.11 -24.42
C LEU A 248 16.80 -15.47 -23.77
N PHE A 249 16.32 -14.33 -24.26
CA PHE A 249 15.11 -13.70 -23.72
C PHE A 249 13.86 -14.59 -23.84
N SER A 250 13.73 -15.33 -24.94
CA SER A 250 12.64 -16.31 -25.10
C SER A 250 12.72 -17.42 -24.05
N LYS A 251 13.93 -17.91 -23.77
CA LYS A 251 14.18 -18.94 -22.75
C LYS A 251 13.91 -18.43 -21.35
N ILE A 252 14.39 -17.22 -21.02
CA ILE A 252 14.11 -16.56 -19.74
C ILE A 252 12.59 -16.44 -19.55
N ALA A 253 11.84 -15.99 -20.57
CA ALA A 253 10.39 -15.90 -20.50
C ALA A 253 9.73 -17.27 -20.25
N GLY A 254 10.21 -18.33 -20.91
CA GLY A 254 9.68 -19.68 -20.72
C GLY A 254 9.93 -20.28 -19.34
N GLN A 255 11.00 -19.85 -18.66
CA GLN A 255 11.38 -20.35 -17.34
C GLN A 255 10.98 -19.43 -16.18
N LEU A 256 10.50 -18.21 -16.47
CA LEU A 256 10.07 -17.27 -15.46
C LEU A 256 8.80 -17.78 -14.76
N SER A 257 8.93 -18.26 -13.52
CA SER A 257 7.79 -18.73 -12.73
C SER A 257 7.99 -18.46 -11.24
N GLN A 258 6.91 -18.25 -10.49
CA GLN A 258 6.89 -18.21 -9.01
C GLN A 258 7.50 -19.44 -8.32
N THR A 259 7.62 -20.59 -9.00
CA THR A 259 8.17 -21.81 -8.39
C THR A 259 9.59 -22.13 -8.86
N ASN A 260 10.10 -21.40 -9.85
CA ASN A 260 11.42 -21.63 -10.41
C ASN A 260 12.40 -20.53 -9.93
N PRO A 261 13.45 -20.84 -9.15
CA PRO A 261 14.48 -19.89 -8.75
C PRO A 261 15.29 -19.30 -9.93
N ALA A 262 15.30 -19.97 -11.09
CA ALA A 262 16.05 -19.57 -12.29
C ALA A 262 17.58 -19.59 -12.13
N SER A 263 18.13 -20.38 -11.21
CA SER A 263 19.58 -20.55 -11.02
C SER A 263 20.28 -20.98 -12.33
N ASP A 264 19.70 -21.95 -13.04
CA ASP A 264 20.29 -22.51 -14.26
C ASP A 264 20.41 -21.49 -15.40
N LEU A 265 19.60 -20.42 -15.38
CA LEU A 265 19.69 -19.33 -16.34
C LEU A 265 20.93 -18.46 -16.10
N LEU A 266 21.43 -18.36 -14.86
CA LEU A 266 22.66 -17.60 -14.59
C LEU A 266 23.87 -18.28 -15.24
N ASP A 267 24.01 -19.60 -15.06
CA ASP A 267 25.09 -20.38 -15.64
C ASP A 267 25.09 -20.30 -17.19
N GLU A 268 23.90 -20.25 -17.78
CA GLU A 268 23.74 -20.07 -19.22
C GLU A 268 24.11 -18.66 -19.69
N ILE A 269 23.68 -17.62 -18.98
CA ILE A 269 24.07 -16.23 -19.28
C ILE A 269 25.59 -16.07 -19.18
N GLU A 270 26.23 -16.74 -18.22
CA GLU A 270 27.68 -16.73 -18.03
C GLU A 270 28.43 -17.41 -19.19
N ARG A 271 27.94 -18.56 -19.67
CA ARG A 271 28.47 -19.18 -20.90
C ARG A 271 28.35 -18.25 -22.11
N TYR A 272 27.23 -17.53 -22.25
CA TYR A 272 27.10 -16.54 -23.32
C TYR A 272 28.11 -15.39 -23.15
N LEU A 273 28.34 -14.90 -21.93
CA LEU A 273 29.35 -13.86 -21.67
C LEU A 273 30.76 -14.31 -22.07
N GLU A 274 31.12 -15.57 -21.81
CA GLU A 274 32.41 -16.15 -22.22
C GLU A 274 32.54 -16.25 -23.74
N VAL A 275 31.48 -16.68 -24.44
CA VAL A 275 31.46 -16.71 -25.91
C VAL A 275 31.71 -15.32 -26.48
N PHE A 276 31.11 -14.26 -25.92
CA PHE A 276 31.37 -12.89 -26.36
C PHE A 276 32.81 -12.43 -26.09
N ARG A 277 33.42 -12.85 -24.96
CA ARG A 277 34.81 -12.50 -24.60
C ARG A 277 35.84 -13.12 -25.52
N ASN A 278 35.61 -14.35 -25.99
CA ASN A 278 36.57 -15.11 -26.78
C ASN A 278 36.48 -14.84 -28.30
N ARG A 279 35.61 -13.92 -28.74
CA ARG A 279 35.49 -13.54 -30.16
C ARG A 279 36.63 -12.62 -30.60
N SER A 280 36.89 -12.60 -31.90
CA SER A 280 37.83 -11.65 -32.51
C SER A 280 37.39 -10.21 -32.23
N LEU A 281 38.34 -9.29 -32.11
CA LEU A 281 38.06 -7.86 -31.92
C LEU A 281 37.15 -7.31 -33.05
N PRO A 282 36.29 -6.32 -32.76
CA PRO A 282 35.49 -5.66 -33.78
C PRO A 282 36.40 -4.94 -34.78
N LYS A 283 36.08 -5.07 -36.07
CA LYS A 283 36.84 -4.47 -37.18
C LYS A 283 36.35 -3.07 -37.52
N THR A 284 35.10 -2.75 -37.21
CA THR A 284 34.48 -1.44 -37.45
C THR A 284 33.90 -0.84 -36.17
N ARG A 285 33.71 0.48 -36.18
CA ARG A 285 33.06 1.21 -35.08
C ARG A 285 31.61 0.76 -34.88
N GLU A 286 30.87 0.55 -35.96
CA GLU A 286 29.48 0.07 -35.92
C GLU A 286 29.39 -1.34 -35.30
N GLU A 287 30.35 -2.22 -35.63
CA GLU A 287 30.47 -3.53 -35.01
C GLU A 287 30.83 -3.43 -33.52
N PHE A 288 31.70 -2.50 -33.14
CA PHE A 288 32.02 -2.22 -31.73
C PHE A 288 30.78 -1.74 -30.96
N GLU A 289 30.06 -0.75 -31.47
CA GLU A 289 28.88 -0.17 -30.82
C GLU A 289 27.76 -1.22 -30.68
N THR A 290 27.50 -2.02 -31.72
CA THR A 290 26.52 -3.11 -31.66
C THR A 290 26.90 -4.17 -30.61
N ARG A 291 28.16 -4.62 -30.61
CA ARG A 291 28.65 -5.62 -29.64
C ARG A 291 28.64 -5.08 -28.20
N ALA A 292 28.96 -3.81 -28.00
CA ALA A 292 28.90 -3.18 -26.70
C ALA A 292 27.47 -3.16 -26.14
N THR A 293 26.48 -2.81 -26.96
CA THR A 293 25.06 -2.83 -26.58
C THR A 293 24.59 -4.25 -26.25
N LEU A 294 24.95 -5.25 -27.06
CA LEU A 294 24.57 -6.65 -26.79
C LEU A 294 25.21 -7.19 -25.51
N LEU A 295 26.47 -6.83 -25.23
CA LEU A 295 27.14 -7.19 -23.98
C LEU A 295 26.46 -6.53 -22.78
N GLN A 296 26.03 -5.28 -22.91
CA GLN A 296 25.29 -4.57 -21.87
C GLN A 296 23.93 -5.23 -21.60
N LEU A 297 23.16 -5.54 -22.63
CA LEU A 297 21.89 -6.27 -22.51
C LEU A 297 22.06 -7.63 -21.82
N LEU A 298 23.14 -8.36 -22.12
CA LEU A 298 23.45 -9.63 -21.48
C LEU A 298 23.77 -9.49 -19.99
N ARG A 299 24.51 -8.44 -19.62
CA ARG A 299 24.78 -8.10 -18.20
C ARG A 299 23.51 -7.71 -17.47
N GLU A 300 22.62 -6.96 -18.12
CA GLU A 300 21.33 -6.62 -17.53
C GLU A 300 20.46 -7.86 -17.37
N ALA A 301 20.51 -8.82 -18.29
CA ALA A 301 19.81 -10.10 -18.18
C ALA A 301 20.32 -10.89 -16.98
N LYS A 302 21.64 -10.90 -16.76
CA LYS A 302 22.24 -11.48 -15.55
C LYS A 302 21.68 -10.81 -14.29
N THR A 303 21.70 -9.48 -14.21
CA THR A 303 21.19 -8.74 -13.05
C THR A 303 19.70 -9.00 -12.82
N PHE A 304 18.91 -9.06 -13.90
CA PHE A 304 17.48 -9.37 -13.84
C PHE A 304 17.21 -10.74 -13.19
N ILE A 305 17.98 -11.77 -13.55
CA ILE A 305 17.86 -13.10 -12.95
C ILE A 305 18.43 -13.13 -11.54
N GLN A 306 19.57 -12.46 -11.28
CA GLN A 306 20.20 -12.43 -9.97
C GLN A 306 19.24 -11.88 -8.90
N VAL A 307 18.53 -10.79 -9.21
CA VAL A 307 17.50 -10.20 -8.32
C VAL A 307 16.45 -11.23 -7.88
N LYS A 308 16.09 -12.16 -8.77
CA LYS A 308 15.15 -13.25 -8.46
C LYS A 308 15.83 -14.33 -7.63
N VAL A 309 17.03 -14.77 -8.01
CA VAL A 309 17.79 -15.80 -7.26
C VAL A 309 18.01 -15.36 -5.80
N ASP A 310 18.44 -14.12 -5.59
CA ASP A 310 18.66 -13.54 -4.25
C ASP A 310 17.38 -13.56 -3.40
N PHE A 311 16.23 -13.33 -4.03
CA PHE A 311 14.92 -13.43 -3.36
C PHE A 311 14.62 -14.87 -2.93
N TYR A 312 14.79 -15.89 -3.77
CA TYR A 312 14.54 -17.28 -3.38
C TYR A 312 15.53 -17.79 -2.32
N GLN A 313 16.78 -17.34 -2.33
CA GLN A 313 17.73 -17.69 -1.28
C GLN A 313 17.27 -17.21 0.10
N LYS A 314 16.56 -16.07 0.16
CA LYS A 314 16.08 -15.48 1.41
C LYS A 314 14.68 -15.94 1.80
N TYR A 315 13.82 -16.23 0.83
CA TYR A 315 12.38 -16.45 1.05
C TYR A 315 11.83 -17.76 0.45
N GLY A 316 12.66 -18.61 -0.16
CA GLY A 316 12.24 -19.83 -0.86
C GLY A 316 12.08 -21.07 0.03
N GLN A 317 11.76 -20.90 1.31
CA GLN A 317 11.39 -22.00 2.22
C GLN A 317 9.88 -22.15 2.29
#